data_AF-A0A7Y9HJT6-F1
#
_entry.id   AF-A0A7Y9HJT6-F1
#
_cell.length_a   1.000
_cell.length_b   1.000
_cell.length_c   1.000
_cell.angle_alpha   90.00
_cell.angle_beta   90.00
_cell.angle_gamma   90.00
#
_symmetry.space_group_name_H-M   'P 1'
#
loop_
_entity.id
_entity.type
_entity.pdbx_description
1 polymer ?
#
loop_
_entity_poly.entity_id
_entity_poly.type
_entity_poly.pdbx_seq_one_letter_code
_entity_poly.pdbx_strand_id
1 'polypeptide(L)'
;MKASIRAALISALLFPGLGHLALRPRRASRGMLFLVPTALAVLYLLGSMLQLVSQLQQELNEGRLALDPFAILDRVHASGIDNPATNLAAAVMLVGWIGALIDVVWLGKRMTS
;
A
#
# COMPACT_ATOMS: atom_id res chain seq x y z
N MET A 1 -1.59 25.57 -9.42
CA MET A 1 -1.71 24.18 -9.93
C MET A 1 -3.17 23.84 -10.15
N LYS A 2 -3.51 23.10 -11.22
CA LYS A 2 -4.88 22.61 -11.44
C LYS A 2 -5.25 21.62 -10.32
N ALA A 3 -6.47 21.67 -9.81
CA ALA A 3 -6.93 20.81 -8.71
C ALA A 3 -6.78 19.30 -9.03
N SER A 4 -6.90 18.94 -10.31
CA SER A 4 -6.66 17.59 -10.83
C SER A 4 -5.22 17.11 -10.63
N ILE A 5 -4.22 17.98 -10.85
CA ILE A 5 -2.81 17.66 -10.67
C ILE A 5 -2.51 17.46 -9.18
N ARG A 6 -3.05 18.34 -8.32
CA ARG A 6 -2.89 18.21 -6.87
C ARG A 6 -3.51 16.91 -6.35
N ALA A 7 -4.70 16.54 -6.82
CA ALA A 7 -5.37 15.31 -6.45
C ALA A 7 -4.62 14.06 -6.94
N ALA A 8 -4.12 14.08 -8.18
CA ALA A 8 -3.31 12.99 -8.72
C ALA A 8 -2.04 12.79 -7.88
N LEU A 9 -1.34 13.88 -7.53
CA LEU A 9 -0.16 13.83 -6.67
C LEU A 9 -0.47 13.31 -5.27
N ILE A 10 -1.62 13.67 -4.68
CA ILE A 10 -2.03 13.15 -3.36
C ILE A 10 -2.34 11.64 -3.43
N SER A 11 -3.02 11.17 -4.48
CA SER A 11 -3.23 9.72 -4.68
C SER A 11 -1.94 8.96 -5.01
N ALA A 12 -0.99 9.60 -5.71
CA ALA A 12 0.26 8.98 -6.14
C ALA A 12 1.32 8.92 -5.03
N LEU A 13 1.49 10.02 -4.28
CA LEU A 13 2.57 10.17 -3.29
C LEU A 13 2.13 9.87 -1.86
N LEU A 14 0.86 10.12 -1.50
CA LEU A 14 0.43 10.04 -0.10
C LEU A 14 -0.25 8.71 0.20
N PHE A 15 -1.32 8.40 -0.53
CA PHE A 15 -2.01 7.12 -0.39
C PHE A 15 -3.02 6.93 -1.54
N PRO A 16 -3.14 5.71 -2.10
CA PRO A 16 -4.08 5.39 -3.16
C PRO A 16 -5.51 5.79 -2.80
N GLY A 17 -6.11 6.66 -3.61
CA GLY A 17 -7.51 7.09 -3.45
C GLY A 17 -7.72 8.37 -2.61
N LEU A 18 -6.72 8.87 -1.89
CA LEU A 18 -6.85 10.15 -1.16
C LEU A 18 -7.08 11.36 -2.10
N GLY A 19 -6.61 11.26 -3.34
CA GLY A 19 -6.90 12.25 -4.38
C GLY A 19 -8.39 12.40 -4.68
N HIS A 20 -9.21 11.36 -4.47
CA HIS A 20 -10.66 11.47 -4.63
C HIS A 20 -11.31 12.28 -3.51
N LEU A 21 -10.74 12.30 -2.30
CA LEU A 21 -11.21 13.16 -1.21
C LEU A 21 -10.91 14.64 -1.47
N ALA A 22 -9.80 14.92 -2.19
CA ALA A 22 -9.46 16.27 -2.64
C ALA A 22 -10.36 16.78 -3.78
N LEU A 23 -11.01 15.89 -4.53
CA LEU A 23 -11.88 16.19 -5.68
C LEU A 23 -13.37 16.11 -5.32
N ARG A 24 -13.90 17.12 -4.62
CA ARG A 24 -15.33 17.30 -4.23
C ARG A 24 -16.01 16.05 -3.59
N PRO A 25 -16.55 16.16 -2.36
CA PRO A 25 -17.10 15.03 -1.60
C PRO A 25 -18.20 14.21 -2.32
N ARG A 26 -18.94 14.82 -3.25
CA ARG A 26 -20.04 14.17 -4.00
C ARG A 26 -19.60 13.09 -5.00
N ARG A 27 -18.31 13.05 -5.39
CA ARG A 27 -17.76 12.02 -6.31
C ARG A 27 -16.71 11.12 -5.63
N ALA A 28 -16.44 11.36 -4.35
CA ALA A 28 -15.52 10.57 -3.52
C ALA A 28 -15.99 9.14 -3.27
N SER A 29 -17.29 8.86 -3.41
CA SER A 29 -17.87 7.51 -3.25
C SER A 29 -17.29 6.49 -4.22
N ARG A 30 -16.97 6.89 -5.46
CA ARG A 30 -16.32 6.01 -6.45
C ARG A 30 -14.87 5.73 -6.09
N GLY A 31 -14.18 6.72 -5.53
CA GLY A 31 -12.82 6.56 -5.01
C GLY A 31 -12.73 5.61 -3.82
N MET A 32 -13.80 5.55 -3.01
CA MET A 32 -13.88 4.64 -1.86
C MET A 32 -13.82 3.16 -2.27
N LEU A 33 -14.30 2.81 -3.47
CA LEU A 33 -14.24 1.44 -4.01
C LEU A 33 -12.80 0.97 -4.23
N PHE A 34 -11.88 1.87 -4.54
CA PHE A 34 -10.46 1.55 -4.67
C PHE A 34 -9.70 1.76 -3.37
N LEU A 35 -10.08 2.78 -2.58
CA LEU A 35 -9.40 3.15 -1.35
C LEU A 35 -9.52 2.05 -0.29
N VAL A 36 -10.73 1.53 -0.04
CA VAL A 36 -10.97 0.55 1.03
C VAL A 36 -10.20 -0.76 0.83
N PRO A 37 -10.32 -1.48 -0.30
CA PRO A 37 -9.59 -2.74 -0.48
C PRO A 37 -8.07 -2.53 -0.50
N THR A 38 -7.60 -1.42 -1.09
CA THR A 38 -6.17 -1.09 -1.09
C THR A 38 -5.67 -0.80 0.33
N ALA A 39 -6.45 -0.07 1.13
CA ALA A 39 -6.12 0.21 2.52
C ALA A 39 -6.07 -1.06 3.38
N LEU A 40 -7.04 -1.95 3.21
CA LEU A 40 -7.04 -3.23 3.91
C LEU A 40 -5.81 -4.08 3.53
N ALA A 41 -5.46 -4.12 2.24
CA ALA A 41 -4.26 -4.81 1.78
C ALA A 41 -2.97 -4.23 2.38
N VAL A 42 -2.84 -2.89 2.40
CA VAL A 42 -1.70 -2.20 3.04
C VAL A 42 -1.62 -2.52 4.53
N LEU A 43 -2.74 -2.42 5.26
CA LEU A 43 -2.78 -2.72 6.70
C LEU A 43 -2.42 -4.18 7.00
N TYR A 44 -2.89 -5.11 6.16
CA TYR A 44 -2.55 -6.53 6.28
C TYR A 44 -1.05 -6.79 6.06
N LEU A 45 -0.47 -6.20 5.01
CA LEU A 45 0.96 -6.33 4.72
C LEU A 45 1.82 -5.70 5.82
N LEU A 46 1.44 -4.52 6.30
CA LEU A 46 2.13 -3.83 7.40
C LEU A 46 2.08 -4.65 8.69
N GLY A 47 0.92 -5.22 9.03
CA GLY A 47 0.78 -6.10 10.19
C GLY A 47 1.67 -7.34 10.10
N SER A 48 1.71 -7.97 8.92
CA SER A 48 2.57 -9.14 8.66
C SER A 48 4.05 -8.79 8.80
N MET A 49 4.47 -7.63 8.26
CA MET A 49 5.83 -7.15 8.38
C MET A 49 6.22 -6.84 9.83
N LEU A 50 5.36 -6.16 10.59
CA LEU A 50 5.62 -5.85 11.99
C LEU A 50 5.72 -7.11 12.86
N GLN A 51 4.92 -8.14 12.56
CA GLN A 51 5.03 -9.45 13.21
C GLN A 51 6.36 -10.14 12.88
N LEU A 52 6.82 -10.08 11.64
CA LEU A 52 8.13 -10.62 11.28
C LEU A 52 9.26 -9.87 11.99
N VAL A 53 9.22 -8.54 12.00
CA VAL A 53 10.24 -7.72 12.67
C VAL A 53 10.30 -8.04 14.16
N SER A 54 9.15 -8.19 14.83
CA SER A 54 9.14 -8.53 16.27
C SER A 54 9.71 -9.93 16.54
N GLN A 55 9.43 -10.91 15.68
CA GLN A 55 10.02 -12.25 15.75
C GLN A 55 11.53 -12.22 15.54
N LEU A 56 12.01 -11.52 14.50
CA LEU A 56 13.45 -11.38 14.23
C LEU A 56 14.17 -10.68 15.39
N GLN A 57 13.55 -9.65 15.97
CA GLN A 57 14.12 -8.95 17.13
C GLN A 57 14.21 -9.86 18.37
N GLN A 58 13.22 -10.72 18.61
CA GLN A 58 13.30 -11.73 19.66
C GLN A 58 14.42 -12.74 19.38
N GLU A 59 14.52 -13.26 18.16
CA GLU A 59 15.60 -14.20 17.78
C GLU A 59 16.99 -13.58 17.91
N LEU A 60 17.16 -12.29 17.58
CA LEU A 60 18.39 -11.53 17.79
C LEU A 60 18.73 -11.38 19.27
N ASN A 61 17.76 -10.98 20.10
CA ASN A 61 17.97 -10.77 21.53
C ASN A 61 18.32 -12.07 22.27
N GLU A 62 17.76 -13.19 21.81
CA GLU A 62 18.06 -14.53 22.36
C GLU A 62 19.36 -15.13 21.82
N GLY A 63 20.08 -14.41 20.93
CA GLY A 63 21.32 -14.89 20.30
C GLY A 63 21.12 -16.04 19.31
N ARG A 64 19.87 -16.30 18.89
CA ARG A 64 19.52 -17.34 17.90
C ARG A 64 19.73 -16.88 16.45
N LEU A 65 19.69 -15.56 16.22
CA LEU A 65 19.98 -14.94 14.93
C LEU A 65 21.27 -14.14 15.04
N ALA A 66 22.22 -14.40 14.14
CA ALA A 66 23.41 -13.56 14.03
C ALA A 66 23.03 -12.19 13.47
N LEU A 67 23.68 -11.13 13.96
CA LEU A 67 23.48 -9.76 13.48
C LEU A 67 24.25 -9.54 12.15
N ASP A 68 23.97 -10.41 11.18
CA ASP A 68 24.56 -10.47 9.85
C ASP A 68 23.46 -10.22 8.80
N PRO A 69 23.63 -9.28 7.86
CA PRO A 69 22.66 -9.00 6.82
C PRO A 69 22.21 -10.22 6.02
N PHE A 70 23.12 -11.16 5.72
CA PHE A 70 22.77 -12.36 4.95
C PHE A 70 21.91 -13.33 5.76
N ALA A 71 22.27 -13.58 7.03
CA ALA A 71 21.45 -14.38 7.94
C ALA A 71 20.03 -13.81 8.14
N ILE A 72 19.89 -12.48 8.21
CA ILE A 72 18.59 -11.82 8.32
C ILE A 72 17.77 -12.01 7.03
N LEU A 73 18.38 -11.84 5.85
CA LEU A 73 17.74 -12.05 4.55
C LEU A 73 17.21 -13.48 4.39
N ASP A 74 18.02 -14.48 4.73
CA ASP A 74 17.61 -15.88 4.69
C ASP A 74 16.46 -16.15 5.66
N ARG A 75 16.49 -15.52 6.85
CA ARG A 75 15.41 -15.68 7.82
C ARG A 75 14.11 -15.01 7.39
N VAL A 76 14.19 -13.87 6.71
CA VAL A 76 13.04 -13.21 6.08
C VAL A 76 12.42 -14.13 5.02
N HIS A 77 13.20 -14.71 4.12
CA HIS A 77 12.67 -15.66 3.13
C HIS A 77 12.09 -16.93 3.78
N ALA A 78 12.76 -17.45 4.82
CA ALA A 78 12.31 -18.64 5.54
C ALA A 78 11.08 -18.39 6.45
N SER A 79 10.74 -17.14 6.73
CA SER A 79 9.60 -16.79 7.59
C SER A 79 8.24 -17.15 6.98
N GLY A 80 8.20 -17.46 5.68
CA GLY A 80 6.95 -17.70 4.97
C GLY A 80 6.13 -16.43 4.75
N ILE A 81 6.74 -15.25 4.87
CA ILE A 81 6.09 -13.99 4.47
C ILE A 81 5.80 -13.97 2.96
N ASP A 82 6.53 -14.74 2.16
CA ASP A 82 6.27 -14.97 0.74
C ASP A 82 5.25 -16.11 0.56
N ASN A 83 4.00 -15.85 0.96
CA ASN A 83 2.91 -16.81 0.86
C ASN A 83 1.81 -16.31 -0.10
N PRO A 84 0.86 -17.19 -0.51
CA PRO A 84 -0.20 -16.80 -1.44
C PRO A 84 -1.06 -15.62 -0.95
N ALA A 85 -1.25 -15.46 0.36
CA ALA A 85 -2.08 -14.39 0.92
C ALA A 85 -1.39 -13.03 0.87
N THR A 86 -0.11 -12.95 1.23
CA THR A 86 0.70 -11.72 1.11
C THR A 86 0.92 -11.34 -0.36
N ASN A 87 1.13 -12.33 -1.24
CA ASN A 87 1.22 -12.09 -2.68
C ASN A 87 -0.10 -11.54 -3.25
N LEU A 88 -1.24 -12.10 -2.84
CA LEU A 88 -2.55 -11.59 -3.23
C LEU A 88 -2.78 -10.18 -2.69
N ALA A 89 -2.44 -9.92 -1.43
CA ALA A 89 -2.55 -8.59 -0.84
C ALA A 89 -1.69 -7.57 -1.60
N ALA A 90 -0.45 -7.93 -1.95
CA ALA A 90 0.43 -7.10 -2.76
C ALA A 90 -0.16 -6.82 -4.15
N ALA A 91 -0.74 -7.83 -4.80
CA ALA A 91 -1.40 -7.66 -6.09
C ALA A 91 -2.63 -6.75 -6.01
N VAL A 92 -3.50 -6.94 -5.00
CA VAL A 92 -4.65 -6.07 -4.74
C VAL A 92 -4.20 -4.64 -4.48
N MET A 93 -3.13 -4.47 -3.70
CA MET A 93 -2.54 -3.16 -3.41
C MET A 93 -2.08 -2.48 -4.71
N LEU A 94 -1.31 -3.17 -5.55
CA LEU A 94 -0.79 -2.62 -6.80
C LEU A 94 -1.91 -2.29 -7.79
N VAL A 95 -2.85 -3.20 -8.00
CA VAL A 95 -3.98 -2.99 -8.93
C VAL A 95 -4.88 -1.87 -8.43
N GLY A 96 -5.21 -1.84 -7.14
CA GLY A 96 -6.01 -0.78 -6.54
C GLY A 96 -5.32 0.59 -6.61
N TRP A 97 -3.99 0.61 -6.46
CA TRP A 97 -3.20 1.84 -6.57
C TRP A 97 -3.13 2.38 -8.00
N ILE A 98 -2.82 1.54 -8.99
CA ILE A 98 -2.81 1.92 -10.39
C ILE A 98 -4.21 2.35 -10.85
N GLY A 99 -5.24 1.60 -10.46
CA GLY A 99 -6.64 1.93 -10.76
C GLY A 99 -7.07 3.28 -10.22
N ALA A 100 -6.76 3.58 -8.95
CA ALA A 100 -7.04 4.88 -8.34
C ALA A 100 -6.28 6.03 -9.04
N LEU A 101 -5.04 5.80 -9.48
CA LEU A 101 -4.26 6.80 -10.21
C LEU A 101 -4.92 7.14 -11.55
N ILE A 102 -5.30 6.13 -12.32
CA ILE A 102 -5.95 6.30 -13.63
C ILE A 102 -7.31 7.00 -13.45
N ASP A 103 -8.12 6.58 -12.49
CA ASP A 103 -9.46 7.16 -12.26
C ASP A 103 -9.38 8.63 -11.86
N VAL A 104 -8.45 9.01 -10.97
CA VAL A 104 -8.22 10.43 -10.60
C VAL A 104 -7.80 11.27 -11.80
N VAL A 105 -6.88 10.78 -12.65
CA VAL A 105 -6.43 11.50 -13.84
C VAL A 105 -7.58 11.68 -14.84
N TRP A 106 -8.42 10.65 -15.01
CA TRP A 106 -9.55 10.68 -15.94
C TRP A 106 -10.68 11.60 -15.46
N LEU A 107 -11.02 11.54 -14.16
CA LEU A 107 -11.92 12.51 -13.52
C LEU A 107 -11.39 13.93 -13.65
N GLY A 108 -10.08 14.12 -13.46
CA GLY A 108 -9.41 15.41 -13.57
C GLY A 108 -9.53 16.06 -14.95
N LYS A 109 -9.43 15.27 -16.03
CA LYS A 109 -9.59 15.74 -17.42
C LYS A 109 -11.02 16.18 -17.73
N ARG A 110 -12.03 15.49 -17.17
CA ARG A 110 -13.46 15.84 -17.33
C ARG A 110 -13.88 17.12 -16.59
N MET A 111 -13.02 17.69 -15.74
CA MET A 111 -13.29 18.95 -15.04
C MET A 111 -12.77 20.19 -15.77
N THR A 112 -11.87 20.03 -16.75
CA THR A 112 -11.24 21.14 -17.47
C THR A 112 -11.81 21.37 -18.88
N SER A 113 -12.83 20.59 -19.25
CA SER A 113 -13.67 20.76 -20.44
C SER A 113 -15.06 21.16 -20.01
#